data_AF-A0A3A8K8Y6-F1
#
_entry.id   AF-A0A3A8K8Y6-F1
#
_cell.length_a   1.000
_cell.length_b   1.000
_cell.length_c   1.000
_cell.angle_alpha   90.00
_cell.angle_beta   90.00
_cell.angle_gamma   90.00
#
_symmetry.space_group_name_H-M   'P 1'
#
loop_
_entity.id
_entity.type
_entity.pdbx_description
1 polymer ?
#
loop_
_entity_poly.entity_id
_entity_poly.type
_entity_poly.pdbx_seq_one_letter_code
_entity_poly.pdbx_strand_id
1 'polypeptide(L)'
;MSAETIHEPRYSEEIVPFLAGDGRALHLVHLRGLKKADKGPVVLVHGAGVRGNIFRAPVRQTVVDALIEDGYDVWLENWRASMDVEPGEWTLDQAAVLDHPPAIRTVVEKTGADKVKAIIHCQGSTSFTMAAVAGLLPQVDLIITNAVSLHPVVPATAKLKLHYAVPLVAQLTPFLDPQWAYGGPTRTARMLTRVVQATHHECENLVCRWTSFTYGTGFPVLWRHENLNARTHDWLQHEFGPVPFSFFRQMDACVRAGHLVPVEGFRALPEDLGEREPETDARFVFFAGEQNQCFLAESQRRSFEHLEHFHPGRHALHMLPGYGHLDVFMGKHASQDVFPLILSELDRPVLH
;
A
#
# COMPACT_ATOMS: atom_id res chain seq x y z
N MET A 1 -1.28 -28.75 -19.59
CA MET A 1 -1.02 -27.49 -18.87
C MET A 1 -0.45 -26.51 -19.90
N SER A 2 -1.28 -25.62 -20.46
CA SER A 2 -0.74 -24.58 -21.34
C SER A 2 0.14 -23.68 -20.49
N ALA A 3 1.39 -23.45 -20.91
CA ALA A 3 2.20 -22.40 -20.34
C ALA A 3 1.40 -21.10 -20.47
N GLU A 4 0.99 -20.53 -19.34
CA GLU A 4 0.24 -19.29 -19.30
C GLU A 4 1.14 -18.21 -19.93
N THR A 5 0.79 -17.75 -21.13
CA THR A 5 1.60 -16.78 -21.87
C THR A 5 1.53 -15.47 -21.13
N ILE A 6 2.62 -15.11 -20.46
CA ILE A 6 2.72 -13.85 -19.72
C ILE A 6 2.96 -12.73 -20.71
N HIS A 7 2.28 -11.61 -20.48
CA HIS A 7 2.45 -10.43 -21.28
C HIS A 7 3.86 -9.86 -21.00
N GLU A 8 4.72 -9.79 -22.02
CA GLU A 8 5.98 -9.05 -21.90
C GLU A 8 5.67 -7.55 -21.77
N PRO A 9 6.29 -6.82 -20.83
CA PRO A 9 6.05 -5.40 -20.67
C PRO A 9 6.21 -4.64 -22.00
N ARG A 10 5.17 -3.92 -22.42
CA ARG A 10 5.21 -3.06 -23.63
C ARG A 10 5.31 -1.58 -23.27
N TYR A 11 6.13 -1.29 -22.27
CA TYR A 11 6.41 0.05 -21.80
C TYR A 11 7.90 0.21 -21.49
N SER A 12 8.40 1.43 -21.62
CA SER A 12 9.73 1.81 -21.14
C SER A 12 9.66 2.27 -19.69
N GLU A 13 10.75 2.08 -18.95
CA GLU A 13 10.90 2.50 -17.56
C GLU A 13 11.95 3.61 -17.44
N GLU A 14 11.65 4.62 -16.62
CA GLU A 14 12.58 5.68 -16.23
C GLU A 14 12.51 5.89 -14.72
N ILE A 15 13.66 5.93 -14.06
CA ILE A 15 13.76 6.29 -12.64
C ILE A 15 13.88 7.81 -12.53
N VAL A 16 12.93 8.43 -11.83
CA VAL A 16 12.87 9.88 -11.62
C VAL A 16 13.16 10.18 -10.15
N PRO A 17 14.38 10.64 -9.80
CA PRO A 17 14.74 10.92 -8.42
C PRO A 17 14.07 12.20 -7.92
N PHE A 18 13.75 12.24 -6.63
CA PHE A 18 13.34 13.45 -5.92
C PHE A 18 13.86 13.42 -4.47
N LEU A 19 13.81 14.56 -3.78
CA LEU A 19 14.15 14.65 -2.37
C LEU A 19 12.88 14.81 -1.54
N ALA A 20 12.78 14.02 -0.48
CA ALA A 20 11.80 14.23 0.57
C ALA A 20 12.03 15.58 1.28
N GLY A 21 11.06 16.03 2.08
CA GLY A 21 11.12 17.28 2.82
C GLY A 21 12.27 17.35 3.84
N ASP A 22 12.80 16.21 4.28
CA ASP A 22 13.98 16.07 5.15
C ASP A 22 15.29 15.81 4.38
N GLY A 23 15.25 15.86 3.04
CA GLY A 23 16.41 15.64 2.18
C GLY A 23 16.71 14.18 1.87
N ARG A 24 15.89 13.22 2.32
CA ARG A 24 16.03 11.81 1.98
C ARG A 24 15.85 11.59 0.48
N ALA A 25 16.76 10.85 -0.14
CA ALA A 25 16.68 10.50 -1.55
C ALA A 25 15.61 9.42 -1.78
N LEU A 26 14.59 9.79 -2.54
CA LEU A 26 13.50 8.91 -2.95
C LEU A 26 13.38 8.94 -4.48
N HIS A 27 12.53 8.08 -5.04
CA HIS A 27 12.34 8.07 -6.48
C HIS A 27 10.94 7.62 -6.88
N LEU A 28 10.55 8.05 -8.07
CA LEU A 28 9.42 7.52 -8.81
C LEU A 28 9.93 6.60 -9.92
N VAL A 29 9.15 5.60 -10.26
CA VAL A 29 9.34 4.77 -11.46
C VAL A 29 8.29 5.21 -12.48
N HIS A 30 8.71 5.90 -13.52
CA HIS A 30 7.84 6.36 -14.60
C HIS A 30 7.74 5.29 -15.68
N LEU A 31 6.52 4.82 -15.97
CA LEU A 31 6.24 3.73 -16.90
C LEU A 31 5.46 4.27 -18.09
N ARG A 32 6.13 4.29 -19.25
CA ARG A 32 5.60 4.90 -20.49
C ARG A 32 5.27 3.85 -21.52
N GLY A 33 3.99 3.74 -21.88
CA GLY A 33 3.54 2.92 -22.99
C GLY A 33 4.08 3.40 -24.35
N LEU A 34 3.91 2.56 -25.36
CA LEU A 34 4.27 2.89 -26.75
C LEU A 34 3.39 4.01 -27.35
N LYS A 35 2.16 4.15 -26.85
CA LYS A 35 1.23 5.20 -27.23
C LYS A 35 1.35 6.37 -26.24
N LYS A 36 1.06 7.58 -26.72
CA LYS A 36 0.98 8.76 -25.87
C LYS A 36 -0.18 8.59 -24.88
N ALA A 37 0.08 8.83 -23.59
CA ALA A 37 -0.95 8.93 -22.57
C ALA A 37 -1.71 10.26 -22.71
N ASP A 38 -3.03 10.19 -22.75
CA ASP A 38 -3.95 11.32 -22.93
C ASP A 38 -4.90 11.52 -21.73
N LYS A 39 -5.01 10.54 -20.82
CA LYS A 39 -5.85 10.63 -19.62
C LYS A 39 -5.17 11.26 -18.38
N GLY A 40 -3.89 11.63 -18.51
CA GLY A 40 -3.12 12.28 -17.43
C GLY A 40 -2.46 11.29 -16.45
N PRO A 41 -1.76 11.82 -15.43
CA PRO A 41 -0.94 11.01 -14.53
C PRO A 41 -1.74 10.28 -13.43
N VAL A 42 -1.36 9.03 -13.19
CA VAL A 42 -1.80 8.19 -12.06
C VAL A 42 -0.58 7.74 -11.27
N VAL A 43 -0.54 8.07 -9.98
CA VAL A 43 0.50 7.66 -9.04
C VAL A 43 0.04 6.45 -8.24
N LEU A 44 0.84 5.39 -8.24
CA LEU A 44 0.60 4.19 -7.46
C LEU A 44 1.54 4.14 -6.26
N VAL A 45 0.98 3.99 -5.06
CA VAL A 45 1.73 4.02 -3.80
C VAL A 45 1.61 2.69 -3.07
N HIS A 46 2.74 2.03 -2.84
CA HIS A 46 2.79 0.68 -2.28
C HIS A 46 2.72 0.66 -0.74
N GLY A 47 2.55 -0.54 -0.16
CA GLY A 47 2.48 -0.75 1.30
C GLY A 47 3.84 -0.69 2.02
N ALA A 48 3.88 -1.07 3.29
CA ALA A 48 5.10 -1.05 4.09
C ALA A 48 6.06 -2.21 3.76
N GLY A 49 7.34 -1.90 3.58
CA GLY A 49 8.38 -2.92 3.42
C GLY A 49 8.24 -3.70 2.11
N VAL A 50 7.67 -3.08 1.08
CA VAL A 50 7.61 -3.60 -0.29
C VAL A 50 8.11 -2.50 -1.24
N ARG A 51 8.17 -2.76 -2.54
CA ARG A 51 8.47 -1.74 -3.56
C ARG A 51 7.32 -1.60 -4.56
N GLY A 52 7.38 -0.59 -5.42
CA GLY A 52 6.36 -0.35 -6.47
C GLY A 52 6.05 -1.58 -7.35
N ASN A 53 6.95 -2.56 -7.44
CA ASN A 53 6.75 -3.79 -8.21
C ASN A 53 5.57 -4.64 -7.75
N ILE A 54 4.98 -4.42 -6.56
CA ILE A 54 3.73 -5.08 -6.17
C ILE A 54 2.59 -4.86 -7.18
N PHE A 55 2.63 -3.77 -7.94
CA PHE A 55 1.67 -3.46 -9.01
C PHE A 55 2.03 -4.09 -10.37
N ARG A 56 3.15 -4.80 -10.43
CA ARG A 56 3.76 -5.42 -11.63
C ARG A 56 4.01 -6.92 -11.45
N ALA A 57 3.20 -7.57 -10.62
CA ALA A 57 3.30 -9.00 -10.35
C ALA A 57 3.22 -9.83 -11.66
N PRO A 58 3.85 -11.01 -11.75
CA PRO A 58 3.88 -11.83 -12.97
C PRO A 58 2.55 -12.57 -13.22
N VAL A 59 1.50 -11.79 -13.43
CA VAL A 59 0.17 -12.21 -13.86
C VAL A 59 -0.03 -11.89 -15.34
N ARG A 60 -1.15 -12.36 -15.93
CA ARG A 60 -1.44 -12.19 -17.36
C ARG A 60 -1.48 -10.72 -17.80
N GLN A 61 -2.06 -9.86 -16.97
CA GLN A 61 -2.15 -8.42 -17.17
C GLN A 61 -2.12 -7.79 -15.78
N THR A 62 -1.23 -6.83 -15.59
CA THR A 62 -1.06 -6.09 -14.34
C THR A 62 -1.93 -4.84 -14.32
N VAL A 63 -2.08 -4.20 -13.15
CA VAL A 63 -2.80 -2.91 -13.09
C VAL A 63 -2.05 -1.84 -13.88
N VAL A 64 -0.71 -1.93 -13.93
CA VAL A 64 0.12 -1.05 -14.77
C VAL A 64 -0.20 -1.25 -16.25
N ASP A 65 -0.27 -2.50 -16.72
CA ASP A 65 -0.62 -2.79 -18.12
C ASP A 65 -2.00 -2.22 -18.43
N ALA A 66 -2.99 -2.47 -17.57
CA ALA A 66 -4.36 -1.98 -17.76
C ALA A 66 -4.44 -0.44 -17.83
N LEU A 67 -3.73 0.26 -16.94
CA LEU A 67 -3.69 1.73 -16.93
C LEU A 67 -3.02 2.29 -18.18
N ILE A 68 -1.89 1.72 -18.60
CA ILE A 68 -1.16 2.16 -19.79
C ILE A 68 -1.98 1.89 -21.06
N GLU A 69 -2.60 0.72 -21.17
CA GLU A 69 -3.46 0.36 -22.30
C GLU A 69 -4.69 1.28 -22.41
N ASP A 70 -5.19 1.74 -21.28
CA ASP A 70 -6.34 2.65 -21.18
C ASP A 70 -5.94 4.14 -21.36
N GLY A 71 -4.65 4.46 -21.48
CA GLY A 71 -4.17 5.80 -21.83
C GLY A 71 -3.71 6.68 -20.67
N TYR A 72 -3.52 6.11 -19.48
CA TYR A 72 -2.96 6.81 -18.33
C TYR A 72 -1.42 6.88 -18.38
N ASP A 73 -0.88 7.96 -17.80
CA ASP A 73 0.55 8.12 -17.56
C ASP A 73 0.90 7.58 -16.17
N VAL A 74 1.66 6.48 -16.08
CA VAL A 74 1.77 5.68 -14.85
C VAL A 74 3.06 5.94 -14.09
N TRP A 75 2.94 6.24 -12.80
CA TRP A 75 4.06 6.55 -11.91
C TRP A 75 3.99 5.67 -10.65
N LEU A 76 5.06 4.96 -10.31
CA LEU A 76 5.13 4.20 -9.05
C LEU A 76 5.99 4.97 -8.05
N GLU A 77 5.42 5.32 -6.89
CA GLU A 77 6.16 6.01 -5.83
C GLU A 77 6.89 5.00 -4.93
N ASN A 78 8.22 5.09 -4.87
CA ASN A 78 9.04 4.43 -3.86
C ASN A 78 9.36 5.44 -2.73
N TRP A 79 8.50 5.44 -1.72
CA TRP A 79 8.57 6.31 -0.53
C TRP A 79 9.48 5.72 0.56
N ARG A 80 9.63 6.38 1.73
CA ARG A 80 10.64 5.98 2.73
C ARG A 80 10.51 4.56 3.28
N ALA A 81 9.34 3.94 3.16
CA ALA A 81 9.11 2.54 3.55
C ALA A 81 9.39 1.52 2.42
N SER A 82 9.89 1.97 1.28
CA SER A 82 10.27 1.11 0.17
C SER A 82 11.54 0.31 0.48
N MET A 83 11.59 -0.93 0.02
CA MET A 83 12.84 -1.71 0.08
C MET A 83 13.88 -1.28 -0.98
N ASP A 84 13.49 -0.46 -1.96
CA ASP A 84 14.39 0.10 -2.98
C ASP A 84 15.05 1.41 -2.53
N VAL A 85 14.85 1.85 -1.30
CA VAL A 85 15.49 3.05 -0.72
C VAL A 85 16.27 2.69 0.54
N GLU A 86 17.12 3.62 1.01
CA GLU A 86 17.99 3.38 2.17
C GLU A 86 17.18 2.97 3.42
N PRO A 87 17.38 1.80 4.03
CA PRO A 87 16.60 1.38 5.19
C PRO A 87 16.71 2.38 6.36
N GLY A 88 15.64 2.52 7.14
CA GLY A 88 15.64 3.41 8.31
C GLY A 88 14.38 3.28 9.16
N GLU A 89 14.40 3.95 10.31
CA GLU A 89 13.17 4.16 11.09
C GLU A 89 12.26 5.14 10.35
N TRP A 90 10.95 4.89 10.39
CA TRP A 90 9.97 5.77 9.78
C TRP A 90 8.62 5.69 10.48
N THR A 91 7.84 6.75 10.36
CA THR A 91 6.44 6.85 10.78
C THR A 91 5.57 7.21 9.57
N LEU A 92 4.27 6.96 9.67
CA LEU A 92 3.31 7.36 8.63
C LEU A 92 3.24 8.88 8.50
N ASP A 93 3.45 9.60 9.61
CA ASP A 93 3.51 11.06 9.66
C ASP A 93 4.60 11.62 8.75
N GLN A 94 5.80 11.06 8.86
CA GLN A 94 6.93 11.47 8.06
C GLN A 94 6.64 11.26 6.58
N ALA A 95 6.09 10.12 6.19
CA ALA A 95 5.71 9.88 4.80
C ALA A 95 4.62 10.85 4.31
N ALA A 96 3.61 11.09 5.14
CA ALA A 96 2.51 12.01 4.83
C ALA A 96 2.99 13.44 4.60
N VAL A 97 3.91 13.94 5.42
CA VAL A 97 4.36 15.34 5.38
C VAL A 97 5.55 15.54 4.44
N LEU A 98 6.47 14.57 4.40
CA LEU A 98 7.79 14.73 3.80
C LEU A 98 7.97 13.96 2.50
N ASP A 99 7.20 12.91 2.20
CA ASP A 99 7.45 12.06 1.01
C ASP A 99 6.44 12.32 -0.09
N HIS A 100 5.16 12.11 0.20
CA HIS A 100 4.10 12.17 -0.80
C HIS A 100 3.95 13.56 -1.43
N PRO A 101 4.00 14.69 -0.67
CA PRO A 101 3.85 16.00 -1.29
C PRO A 101 4.98 16.34 -2.28
N PRO A 102 6.28 16.13 -1.98
CA PRO A 102 7.33 16.24 -3.00
C PRO A 102 7.15 15.30 -4.18
N ALA A 103 6.73 14.04 -3.98
CA ALA A 103 6.50 13.08 -5.05
C ALA A 103 5.44 13.59 -6.04
N ILE A 104 4.28 14.04 -5.54
CA ILE A 104 3.21 14.62 -6.37
C ILE A 104 3.68 15.88 -7.09
N ARG A 105 4.44 16.77 -6.43
CA ARG A 105 5.02 17.95 -7.11
C ARG A 105 5.95 17.55 -8.24
N THR A 106 6.81 16.55 -8.04
CA THR A 106 7.69 16.05 -9.11
C THR A 106 6.90 15.52 -10.30
N VAL A 107 5.81 14.77 -10.07
CA VAL A 107 4.93 14.28 -11.15
C VAL A 107 4.30 15.46 -11.91
N VAL A 108 3.75 16.45 -11.20
CA VAL A 108 3.16 17.66 -11.80
C VAL A 108 4.20 18.43 -12.62
N GLU A 109 5.41 18.63 -12.09
CA GLU A 109 6.51 19.31 -12.79
C GLU A 109 6.95 18.58 -14.06
N LYS A 110 7.00 17.24 -14.02
CA LYS A 110 7.45 16.42 -15.16
C LYS A 110 6.39 16.28 -16.25
N THR A 111 5.13 16.27 -15.87
CA THR A 111 4.01 16.05 -16.80
C THR A 111 3.39 17.34 -17.30
N GLY A 112 3.52 18.43 -16.54
CA GLY A 112 2.78 19.68 -16.77
C GLY A 112 1.28 19.57 -16.50
N ALA A 113 0.82 18.48 -15.86
CA ALA A 113 -0.58 18.28 -15.53
C ALA A 113 -0.99 19.05 -14.28
N ASP A 114 -2.17 19.69 -14.31
CA ASP A 114 -2.69 20.42 -13.15
C ASP A 114 -3.19 19.48 -12.04
N LYS A 115 -3.62 18.27 -12.43
CA LYS A 115 -4.21 17.26 -11.53
C LYS A 115 -3.59 15.89 -11.71
N VAL A 116 -3.54 15.14 -10.61
CA VAL A 116 -2.98 13.79 -10.50
C VAL A 116 -4.02 12.89 -9.85
N LYS A 117 -4.11 11.64 -10.32
CA LYS A 117 -4.91 10.60 -9.67
C LYS A 117 -4.00 9.68 -8.88
N ALA A 118 -4.51 9.05 -7.82
CA ALA A 118 -3.74 8.14 -7.00
C ALA A 118 -4.42 6.79 -6.82
N ILE A 119 -3.64 5.71 -6.86
CA ILE A 119 -4.04 4.37 -6.44
C ILE A 119 -3.11 3.95 -5.31
N ILE A 120 -3.63 3.85 -4.09
CA ILE A 120 -2.81 3.71 -2.89
C ILE A 120 -3.15 2.40 -2.16
N HIS A 121 -2.14 1.74 -1.60
CA HIS A 121 -2.30 0.43 -0.98
C HIS A 121 -1.70 0.34 0.44
N CYS A 122 -2.44 -0.29 1.36
CA CYS A 122 -1.97 -0.66 2.69
C CYS A 122 -1.37 0.53 3.45
N GLN A 123 -0.10 0.48 3.83
CA GLN A 123 0.49 1.57 4.62
C GLN A 123 0.81 2.82 3.79
N GLY A 124 1.06 2.67 2.49
CA GLY A 124 1.08 3.81 1.58
C GLY A 124 -0.30 4.44 1.49
N SER A 125 -1.36 3.64 1.61
CA SER A 125 -2.72 4.17 1.71
C SER A 125 -2.96 4.98 2.99
N THR A 126 -2.49 4.50 4.14
CA THR A 126 -2.65 5.25 5.40
C THR A 126 -1.89 6.56 5.39
N SER A 127 -0.60 6.58 5.03
CA SER A 127 0.20 7.82 5.02
C SER A 127 -0.26 8.80 3.94
N PHE A 128 -0.63 8.32 2.76
CA PHE A 128 -1.14 9.17 1.70
C PHE A 128 -2.53 9.74 2.04
N THR A 129 -3.38 8.96 2.70
CA THR A 129 -4.67 9.47 3.20
C THR A 129 -4.45 10.53 4.26
N MET A 130 -3.51 10.35 5.19
CA MET A 130 -3.15 11.38 6.17
C MET A 130 -2.73 12.69 5.49
N ALA A 131 -1.89 12.60 4.46
CA ALA A 131 -1.47 13.77 3.68
C ALA A 131 -2.65 14.44 2.96
N ALA A 132 -3.52 13.64 2.34
CA ALA A 132 -4.67 14.12 1.59
C ALA A 132 -5.66 14.85 2.51
N VAL A 133 -6.13 14.21 3.59
CA VAL A 133 -7.12 14.81 4.50
C VAL A 133 -6.59 15.98 5.32
N ALA A 134 -5.26 16.13 5.42
CA ALA A 134 -4.60 17.31 5.96
C ALA A 134 -4.36 18.43 4.92
N GLY A 135 -4.86 18.28 3.69
CA GLY A 135 -4.74 19.29 2.63
C GLY A 135 -3.35 19.43 2.02
N LEU A 136 -2.46 18.46 2.24
CA LEU A 136 -1.07 18.52 1.75
C LEU A 136 -0.92 18.13 0.28
N LEU A 137 -1.99 17.62 -0.35
CA LEU A 137 -2.00 17.11 -1.72
C LEU A 137 -3.06 17.80 -2.61
N PRO A 138 -3.03 19.14 -2.78
CA PRO A 138 -4.09 19.87 -3.50
C PRO A 138 -4.18 19.56 -5.01
N GLN A 139 -3.14 18.94 -5.58
CA GLN A 139 -3.12 18.50 -6.97
C GLN A 139 -3.81 17.14 -7.16
N VAL A 140 -4.10 16.40 -6.10
CA VAL A 140 -4.74 15.09 -6.20
C VAL A 140 -6.25 15.24 -6.20
N ASP A 141 -6.93 14.79 -7.26
CA ASP A 141 -8.39 14.96 -7.43
C ASP A 141 -9.20 13.67 -7.23
N LEU A 142 -8.55 12.50 -7.33
CA LEU A 142 -9.16 11.19 -7.14
C LEU A 142 -8.17 10.24 -6.49
N ILE A 143 -8.62 9.55 -5.44
CA ILE A 143 -7.84 8.57 -4.68
C ILE A 143 -8.61 7.25 -4.65
N ILE A 144 -8.09 6.24 -5.33
CA ILE A 144 -8.51 4.85 -5.18
C ILE A 144 -7.65 4.22 -4.10
N THR A 145 -8.25 3.83 -2.98
CA THR A 145 -7.54 3.30 -1.81
C THR A 145 -7.90 1.84 -1.56
N ASN A 146 -6.89 1.00 -1.34
CA ASN A 146 -7.07 -0.42 -1.04
C ASN A 146 -6.58 -0.80 0.36
N ALA A 147 -7.30 -1.75 0.96
CA ALA A 147 -7.06 -2.44 2.23
C ALA A 147 -7.30 -1.63 3.52
N VAL A 148 -6.79 -0.41 3.64
CA VAL A 148 -6.98 0.44 4.84
C VAL A 148 -6.72 1.92 4.52
N SER A 149 -7.51 2.81 5.11
CA SER A 149 -7.32 4.27 5.05
C SER A 149 -7.32 4.87 6.48
N LEU A 150 -8.27 5.75 6.83
CA LEU A 150 -8.33 6.44 8.13
C LEU A 150 -8.65 5.55 9.33
N HIS A 151 -9.34 4.42 9.15
CA HIS A 151 -9.92 3.65 10.27
C HIS A 151 -9.40 2.22 10.31
N PRO A 152 -8.16 1.96 10.79
CA PRO A 152 -7.60 0.63 10.79
C PRO A 152 -8.35 -0.31 11.73
N VAL A 153 -8.88 -1.41 11.17
CA VAL A 153 -9.49 -2.50 11.92
C VAL A 153 -8.76 -3.80 11.60
N VAL A 154 -8.22 -4.46 12.62
CA VAL A 154 -7.45 -5.70 12.50
C VAL A 154 -8.16 -6.85 13.23
N PRO A 155 -7.89 -8.12 12.89
CA PRO A 155 -8.39 -9.26 13.67
C PRO A 155 -8.02 -9.17 15.15
N ALA A 156 -8.86 -9.70 16.04
CA ALA A 156 -8.63 -9.64 17.50
C ALA A 156 -7.28 -10.27 17.93
N THR A 157 -6.89 -11.36 17.28
CA THR A 157 -5.60 -12.03 17.50
C THR A 157 -4.42 -11.16 17.05
N ALA A 158 -4.56 -10.46 15.92
CA ALA A 158 -3.56 -9.50 15.45
C ALA A 158 -3.46 -8.30 16.40
N LYS A 159 -4.58 -7.80 16.93
CA LYS A 159 -4.60 -6.74 17.96
C LYS A 159 -3.88 -7.17 19.23
N LEU A 160 -4.10 -8.40 19.71
CA LEU A 160 -3.39 -8.94 20.87
C LEU A 160 -1.87 -9.02 20.62
N LYS A 161 -1.47 -9.56 19.47
CA LYS A 161 -0.06 -9.64 19.07
C LYS A 161 0.59 -8.26 18.98
N LEU A 162 -0.08 -7.30 18.36
CA LEU A 162 0.38 -5.92 18.21
C LEU A 162 0.57 -5.24 19.57
N HIS A 163 -0.33 -5.46 20.52
CA HIS A 163 -0.26 -4.86 21.85
C HIS A 163 0.84 -5.46 22.72
N TYR A 164 1.00 -6.80 22.70
CA TYR A 164 1.82 -7.49 23.70
C TYR A 164 3.10 -8.09 23.14
N ALA A 165 3.06 -8.73 21.97
CA ALA A 165 4.23 -9.39 21.42
C ALA A 165 5.19 -8.41 20.74
N VAL A 166 4.66 -7.44 20.00
CA VAL A 166 5.47 -6.45 19.27
C VAL A 166 6.40 -5.65 20.21
N PRO A 167 5.94 -5.07 21.35
CA PRO A 167 6.83 -4.35 22.26
C PRO A 167 7.96 -5.23 22.84
N LEU A 168 7.67 -6.51 23.12
CA LEU A 168 8.67 -7.46 23.61
C LEU A 168 9.74 -7.75 22.56
N VAL A 169 9.32 -8.00 21.31
CA VAL A 169 10.27 -8.25 20.21
C VAL A 169 11.06 -6.99 19.86
N ALA A 170 10.45 -5.80 19.98
CA ALA A 170 11.11 -4.52 19.75
C ALA A 170 12.29 -4.24 20.71
N GLN A 171 12.35 -4.92 21.86
CA GLN A 171 13.51 -4.86 22.75
C GLN A 171 14.72 -5.66 22.23
N LEU A 172 14.51 -6.56 21.27
CA LEU A 172 15.53 -7.50 20.79
C LEU A 172 16.10 -7.13 19.42
N THR A 173 15.38 -6.33 18.63
CA THR A 173 15.73 -5.94 17.26
C THR A 173 14.97 -4.66 16.87
N PRO A 174 15.55 -3.75 16.07
CA PRO A 174 14.90 -2.50 15.68
C PRO A 174 13.82 -2.66 14.60
N PHE A 175 13.86 -3.74 13.81
CA PHE A 175 12.91 -4.04 12.74
C PHE A 175 12.65 -5.54 12.61
N LEU A 176 11.59 -5.90 11.88
CA LEU A 176 11.35 -7.23 11.34
C LEU A 176 11.61 -7.23 9.84
N ASP A 177 12.14 -8.33 9.31
CA ASP A 177 12.47 -8.43 7.88
C ASP A 177 12.12 -9.83 7.36
N PRO A 178 11.14 -9.95 6.43
CA PRO A 178 10.81 -11.22 5.80
C PRO A 178 11.98 -11.88 5.07
N GLN A 179 13.02 -11.12 4.67
CA GLN A 179 14.21 -11.67 4.03
C GLN A 179 15.10 -12.50 4.98
N TRP A 180 14.84 -12.48 6.29
CA TRP A 180 15.48 -13.43 7.21
C TRP A 180 15.14 -14.89 6.92
N ALA A 181 14.18 -15.14 6.02
CA ALA A 181 13.96 -16.43 5.35
C ALA A 181 15.25 -17.01 4.74
N TYR A 182 16.12 -16.19 4.15
CA TYR A 182 17.33 -16.65 3.45
C TYR A 182 18.60 -16.64 4.29
N GLY A 183 18.51 -16.27 5.57
CA GLY A 183 19.65 -16.22 6.46
C GLY A 183 19.59 -15.04 7.39
N GLY A 184 18.97 -15.22 8.56
CA GLY A 184 18.95 -14.21 9.62
C GLY A 184 20.37 -13.80 10.04
N PRO A 185 20.76 -12.52 9.94
CA PRO A 185 22.11 -12.07 10.22
C PRO A 185 22.46 -12.15 11.71
N THR A 186 21.45 -12.04 12.57
CA THR A 186 21.60 -12.02 14.03
C THR A 186 21.09 -13.31 14.68
N ARG A 187 21.43 -13.52 15.96
CA ARG A 187 20.86 -14.62 16.75
C ARG A 187 19.34 -14.47 16.89
N THR A 188 18.86 -13.25 17.09
CA THR A 188 17.43 -12.91 17.15
C THR A 188 16.73 -13.27 15.84
N ALA A 189 17.27 -12.85 14.70
CA ALA A 189 16.71 -13.17 13.39
C ALA A 189 16.60 -14.69 13.19
N ARG A 190 17.67 -15.44 13.46
CA ARG A 190 17.66 -16.92 13.35
C ARG A 190 16.67 -17.58 14.31
N MET A 191 16.53 -17.07 15.54
CA MET A 191 15.55 -17.56 16.50
C MET A 191 14.13 -17.34 15.97
N LEU A 192 13.82 -16.12 15.53
CA LEU A 192 12.49 -15.79 15.02
C LEU A 192 12.18 -16.57 13.73
N THR A 193 13.15 -16.81 12.85
CA THR A 193 12.94 -17.69 11.67
C THR A 193 12.52 -19.09 12.10
N ARG A 194 13.11 -19.66 13.16
CA ARG A 194 12.69 -20.98 13.67
C ARG A 194 11.28 -20.95 14.25
N VAL A 195 10.90 -19.86 14.92
CA VAL A 195 9.52 -19.67 15.39
C VAL A 195 8.56 -19.66 14.20
N VAL A 196 8.85 -18.88 13.15
CA VAL A 196 8.05 -18.83 11.93
C VAL A 196 7.93 -20.22 11.29
N GLN A 197 9.03 -20.95 11.13
CA GLN A 197 9.01 -22.31 10.58
C GLN A 197 8.17 -23.29 11.41
N ALA A 198 8.11 -23.10 12.73
CA ALA A 198 7.38 -23.96 13.66
C ALA A 198 5.90 -23.58 13.82
N THR A 199 5.51 -22.34 13.50
CA THR A 199 4.12 -21.88 13.68
C THR A 199 3.39 -21.62 12.37
N HIS A 200 4.10 -21.42 11.26
CA HIS A 200 3.55 -21.13 9.92
C HIS A 200 3.85 -22.28 8.94
N HIS A 201 2.79 -22.87 8.41
CA HIS A 201 2.81 -24.08 7.56
C HIS A 201 1.92 -23.96 6.31
N GLU A 202 1.51 -22.74 5.96
CA GLU A 202 0.55 -22.49 4.88
C GLU A 202 1.07 -22.77 3.46
N CYS A 203 2.40 -22.78 3.25
CA CYS A 203 3.05 -23.05 1.96
C CYS A 203 4.56 -23.27 2.18
N GLU A 204 5.34 -23.70 1.17
CA GLU A 204 6.80 -23.86 1.30
C GLU A 204 7.60 -22.55 1.17
N ASN A 205 6.98 -21.45 0.74
CA ASN A 205 7.65 -20.17 0.63
C ASN A 205 7.83 -19.54 2.01
N LEU A 206 9.08 -19.52 2.50
CA LEU A 206 9.37 -19.01 3.85
C LEU A 206 9.20 -17.49 3.97
N VAL A 207 9.34 -16.73 2.88
CA VAL A 207 9.01 -15.29 2.87
C VAL A 207 7.50 -15.10 3.05
N CYS A 208 6.67 -15.90 2.38
CA CYS A 208 5.21 -15.87 2.59
C CYS A 208 4.83 -16.16 4.06
N ARG A 209 5.46 -17.15 4.69
CA ARG A 209 5.25 -17.43 6.12
C ARG A 209 5.70 -16.26 7.00
N TRP A 210 6.82 -15.65 6.64
CA TRP A 210 7.34 -14.47 7.33
C TRP A 210 6.41 -13.28 7.20
N THR A 211 5.80 -13.02 6.05
CA THR A 211 4.85 -11.90 5.92
C THR A 211 3.60 -12.15 6.77
N SER A 212 3.10 -13.38 6.84
CA SER A 212 2.04 -13.76 7.79
C SER A 212 2.42 -13.46 9.24
N PHE A 213 3.67 -13.78 9.62
CA PHE A 213 4.20 -13.47 10.93
C PHE A 213 4.42 -11.96 11.15
N THR A 214 4.91 -11.21 10.17
CA THR A 214 5.25 -9.79 10.35
C THR A 214 4.00 -8.94 10.47
N TYR A 215 2.98 -9.19 9.65
CA TYR A 215 1.83 -8.28 9.50
C TYR A 215 0.52 -8.79 10.12
N GLY A 216 0.51 -9.98 10.75
CA GLY A 216 -0.70 -10.50 11.35
C GLY A 216 -0.56 -11.85 12.06
N THR A 217 -1.61 -12.66 12.00
CA THR A 217 -1.72 -13.99 12.64
C THR A 217 -2.42 -15.04 11.76
N GLY A 218 -2.58 -14.76 10.47
CA GLY A 218 -3.27 -15.60 9.49
C GLY A 218 -2.36 -16.55 8.71
N PHE A 219 -2.97 -17.34 7.81
CA PHE A 219 -2.34 -18.45 7.08
C PHE A 219 -2.85 -18.56 5.62
N PRO A 220 -2.44 -17.68 4.68
CA PRO A 220 -1.59 -16.50 4.87
C PRO A 220 -2.39 -15.22 5.19
N VAL A 221 -1.70 -14.14 5.56
CA VAL A 221 -2.32 -12.85 5.99
C VAL A 221 -2.65 -11.91 4.83
N LEU A 222 -1.76 -11.82 3.84
CA LEU A 222 -1.76 -10.74 2.85
C LEU A 222 -2.42 -11.10 1.50
N TRP A 223 -2.88 -12.33 1.32
CA TRP A 223 -3.52 -12.79 0.08
C TRP A 223 -4.28 -14.08 0.32
N ARG A 224 -5.05 -14.50 -0.68
CA ARG A 224 -5.54 -15.88 -0.78
C ARG A 224 -4.59 -16.68 -1.67
N HIS A 225 -4.07 -17.81 -1.20
CA HIS A 225 -3.21 -18.66 -2.03
C HIS A 225 -3.91 -19.12 -3.31
N GLU A 226 -5.23 -19.36 -3.26
CA GLU A 226 -6.02 -19.74 -4.43
C GLU A 226 -6.06 -18.65 -5.51
N ASN A 227 -5.87 -17.37 -5.14
CA ASN A 227 -5.85 -16.24 -6.06
C ASN A 227 -4.48 -16.04 -6.70
N LEU A 228 -3.40 -16.60 -6.14
CA LEU A 228 -2.07 -16.47 -6.70
C LEU A 228 -1.79 -17.60 -7.70
N ASN A 229 -1.22 -17.24 -8.86
CA ASN A 229 -0.57 -18.25 -9.70
C ASN A 229 0.79 -18.64 -9.09
N ALA A 230 1.35 -19.78 -9.52
CA ALA A 230 2.60 -20.29 -8.96
C ALA A 230 3.78 -19.33 -9.16
N ARG A 231 3.84 -18.62 -10.29
CA ARG A 231 4.92 -17.68 -10.60
C ARG A 231 4.88 -16.44 -9.72
N THR A 232 3.70 -15.88 -9.46
CA THR A 232 3.51 -14.76 -8.52
C THR A 232 3.86 -15.19 -7.10
N HIS A 233 3.46 -16.39 -6.69
CA HIS A 233 3.80 -16.93 -5.37
C HIS A 233 5.30 -17.22 -5.19
N ASP A 234 6.02 -17.54 -6.26
CA ASP A 234 7.48 -17.64 -6.24
C ASP A 234 8.11 -16.23 -6.24
N TRP A 235 7.68 -15.35 -7.15
CA TRP A 235 8.21 -14.00 -7.30
C TRP A 235 8.12 -13.13 -6.03
N LEU A 236 7.03 -13.24 -5.25
CA LEU A 236 6.83 -12.43 -4.03
C LEU A 236 7.96 -12.57 -3.00
N GLN A 237 8.74 -13.64 -3.09
CA GLN A 237 9.85 -13.90 -2.18
C GLN A 237 10.94 -12.82 -2.25
N HIS A 238 10.95 -12.04 -3.33
CA HIS A 238 11.90 -10.94 -3.57
C HIS A 238 11.29 -9.54 -3.37
N GLU A 239 10.06 -9.45 -2.88
CA GLU A 239 9.27 -8.21 -2.90
C GLU A 239 8.97 -7.64 -1.51
N PHE A 240 9.56 -8.24 -0.46
CA PHE A 240 9.43 -7.79 0.92
C PHE A 240 10.80 -7.47 1.52
N GLY A 241 10.85 -6.46 2.38
CA GLY A 241 12.04 -5.99 3.08
C GLY A 241 11.76 -5.54 4.51
N PRO A 242 12.73 -4.87 5.15
CA PRO A 242 12.67 -4.54 6.57
C PRO A 242 11.57 -3.52 6.91
N VAL A 243 10.91 -3.72 8.05
CA VAL A 243 9.87 -2.85 8.60
C VAL A 243 10.20 -2.50 10.06
N PRO A 244 10.42 -1.22 10.41
CA PRO A 244 10.85 -0.79 11.73
C PRO A 244 9.74 -0.89 12.78
N PHE A 245 10.13 -1.01 14.05
CA PHE A 245 9.17 -1.00 15.15
C PHE A 245 8.56 0.37 15.43
N SER A 246 9.14 1.47 14.94
CA SER A 246 8.48 2.79 14.94
C SER A 246 7.10 2.73 14.28
N PHE A 247 7.01 2.07 13.12
CA PHE A 247 5.75 1.85 12.42
C PHE A 247 4.76 1.05 13.26
N PHE A 248 5.17 -0.10 13.80
CA PHE A 248 4.26 -0.94 14.57
C PHE A 248 3.75 -0.25 15.83
N ARG A 249 4.58 0.57 16.50
CA ARG A 249 4.15 1.40 17.64
C ARG A 249 3.07 2.40 17.24
N GLN A 250 3.22 3.08 16.10
CA GLN A 250 2.18 3.97 15.60
C GLN A 250 0.91 3.19 15.24
N MET A 251 1.01 2.06 14.55
CA MET A 251 -0.17 1.26 14.19
C MET A 251 -0.92 0.76 15.43
N ASP A 252 -0.22 0.40 16.51
CA ASP A 252 -0.85 0.06 17.79
C ASP A 252 -1.64 1.23 18.37
N ALA A 253 -1.09 2.45 18.32
CA ALA A 253 -1.80 3.67 18.72
C ALA A 253 -3.07 3.89 17.88
N CYS A 254 -2.97 3.75 16.55
CA CYS A 254 -4.10 3.90 15.64
C CYS A 254 -5.20 2.84 15.89
N VAL A 255 -4.83 1.57 16.07
CA VAL A 255 -5.78 0.48 16.34
C VAL A 255 -6.46 0.61 17.71
N ARG A 256 -5.81 1.27 18.68
CA ARG A 256 -6.42 1.60 19.98
C ARG A 256 -7.39 2.77 19.88
N ALA A 257 -7.01 3.81 19.14
CA ALA A 257 -7.86 4.99 18.90
C ALA A 257 -9.07 4.65 17.99
N GLY A 258 -8.90 3.68 17.08
CA GLY A 258 -9.91 3.32 16.08
C GLY A 258 -9.81 4.14 14.79
N HIS A 259 -8.88 5.09 14.73
CA HIS A 259 -8.54 5.92 13.57
C HIS A 259 -7.02 6.17 13.53
N LEU A 260 -6.52 6.71 12.41
CA LEU A 260 -5.12 7.13 12.30
C LEU A 260 -4.83 8.27 13.27
N VAL A 261 -3.70 8.18 13.96
CA VAL A 261 -3.20 9.20 14.90
C VAL A 261 -1.78 9.62 14.53
N PRO A 262 -1.51 10.93 14.42
CA PRO A 262 -0.15 11.44 14.33
C PRO A 262 0.67 11.12 15.60
N VAL A 263 1.98 10.95 15.46
CA VAL A 263 2.91 10.58 16.55
C VAL A 263 4.18 11.43 16.59
N GLU A 264 4.45 12.26 15.59
CA GLU A 264 5.67 13.09 15.50
C GLU A 264 5.44 14.57 15.86
N GLY A 265 4.18 15.00 15.99
CA GLY A 265 3.84 16.39 16.31
C GLY A 265 4.07 17.38 15.16
N PHE A 266 4.06 16.93 13.90
CA PHE A 266 4.07 17.84 12.75
C PHE A 266 2.84 18.76 12.81
N ARG A 267 3.05 20.07 12.78
CA ARG A 267 1.95 21.06 12.74
C ARG A 267 0.97 20.84 11.59
N ALA A 268 1.45 20.26 10.49
CA ALA A 268 0.66 19.92 9.32
C ALA A 268 -0.34 18.77 9.55
N LEU A 269 -0.17 17.96 10.60
CA LEU A 269 -1.03 16.84 10.94
C LEU A 269 -1.70 17.10 12.30
N PRO A 270 -2.95 17.61 12.32
CA PRO A 270 -3.65 17.85 13.58
C PRO A 270 -3.97 16.54 14.31
N GLU A 271 -4.06 16.58 15.65
CA GLU A 271 -4.29 15.37 16.48
C GLU A 271 -5.63 14.68 16.17
N ASP A 272 -6.63 15.45 15.75
CA ASP A 272 -7.98 15.00 15.40
C ASP A 272 -8.13 14.65 13.90
N LEU A 273 -7.02 14.44 13.17
CA LEU A 273 -6.99 14.16 11.72
C LEU A 273 -7.98 13.06 11.28
N GLY A 274 -8.15 12.03 12.09
CA GLY A 274 -9.04 10.91 11.80
C GLY A 274 -10.52 11.18 12.03
N GLU A 275 -10.88 12.27 12.70
CA GLU A 275 -12.23 12.55 13.18
C GLU A 275 -12.83 13.84 12.58
N ARG A 276 -11.99 14.77 12.14
CA ARG A 276 -12.43 16.04 11.57
C ARG A 276 -12.87 15.92 10.11
N GLU A 277 -13.50 16.99 9.62
CA GLU A 277 -13.78 17.16 8.20
C GLU A 277 -12.46 17.18 7.40
N PRO A 278 -12.35 16.41 6.30
CA PRO A 278 -11.15 16.34 5.48
C PRO A 278 -10.87 17.67 4.75
N GLU A 279 -9.64 18.15 4.81
CA GLU A 279 -9.18 19.37 4.11
C GLU A 279 -8.78 19.07 2.66
N THR A 280 -9.60 18.32 1.92
CA THR A 280 -9.31 17.97 0.52
C THR A 280 -10.55 17.89 -0.36
N ASP A 281 -10.36 18.25 -1.62
CA ASP A 281 -11.34 18.08 -2.69
C ASP A 281 -11.21 16.74 -3.42
N ALA A 282 -10.31 15.86 -2.98
CA ALA A 282 -10.14 14.57 -3.61
C ALA A 282 -11.39 13.69 -3.40
N ARG A 283 -11.90 13.13 -4.50
CA ARG A 283 -12.87 12.04 -4.42
C ARG A 283 -12.15 10.77 -3.96
N PHE A 284 -12.62 10.16 -2.87
CA PHE A 284 -12.16 8.85 -2.43
C PHE A 284 -13.03 7.70 -2.97
N VAL A 285 -12.36 6.63 -3.41
CA VAL A 285 -12.97 5.37 -3.81
C VAL A 285 -12.28 4.23 -3.08
N PHE A 286 -13.02 3.54 -2.23
CA PHE A 286 -12.50 2.54 -1.31
C PHE A 286 -12.67 1.14 -1.90
N PHE A 287 -11.58 0.38 -1.99
CA PHE A 287 -11.55 -1.03 -2.39
C PHE A 287 -11.23 -1.89 -1.18
N ALA A 288 -12.11 -2.86 -0.91
CA ALA A 288 -12.04 -3.69 0.29
C ALA A 288 -12.18 -5.17 -0.06
N GLY A 289 -11.09 -5.93 -0.02
CA GLY A 289 -11.15 -7.39 -0.09
C GLY A 289 -11.86 -7.97 1.13
N GLU A 290 -12.99 -8.66 0.90
CA GLU A 290 -13.83 -9.18 1.98
C GLU A 290 -13.12 -10.24 2.84
N GLN A 291 -12.09 -10.88 2.29
CA GLN A 291 -11.31 -11.92 2.97
C GLN A 291 -9.96 -11.42 3.50
N ASN A 292 -9.73 -10.10 3.52
CA ASN A 292 -8.49 -9.51 4.02
C ASN A 292 -8.30 -9.82 5.53
N GLN A 293 -7.23 -10.54 5.86
CA GLN A 293 -6.87 -10.94 7.23
C GLN A 293 -5.80 -10.04 7.87
N CYS A 294 -5.31 -9.03 7.16
CA CYS A 294 -4.39 -8.02 7.69
C CYS A 294 -5.18 -6.85 8.27
N PHE A 295 -5.96 -6.19 7.41
CA PHE A 295 -6.93 -5.15 7.77
C PHE A 295 -8.30 -5.59 7.29
N LEU A 296 -9.22 -5.83 8.22
CA LEU A 296 -10.56 -6.30 7.89
C LEU A 296 -11.22 -5.30 6.95
N ALA A 297 -12.09 -5.78 6.04
CA ALA A 297 -12.81 -4.94 5.09
C ALA A 297 -13.61 -3.80 5.77
N GLU A 298 -14.00 -4.03 7.02
CA GLU A 298 -14.51 -3.04 7.97
C GLU A 298 -13.70 -1.73 8.01
N SER A 299 -12.38 -1.80 7.84
CA SER A 299 -11.50 -0.62 7.84
C SER A 299 -11.91 0.37 6.76
N GLN A 300 -12.13 -0.13 5.54
CA GLN A 300 -12.55 0.68 4.41
C GLN A 300 -13.99 1.13 4.54
N ARG A 301 -14.88 0.28 5.09
CA ARG A 301 -16.27 0.67 5.37
C ARG A 301 -16.34 1.86 6.31
N ARG A 302 -15.58 1.85 7.41
CA ARG A 302 -15.52 2.97 8.37
C ARG A 302 -14.94 4.24 7.76
N SER A 303 -13.87 4.14 6.98
CA SER A 303 -13.31 5.30 6.28
C SER A 303 -14.26 5.88 5.23
N PHE A 304 -14.99 5.02 4.50
CA PHE A 304 -16.04 5.47 3.60
C PHE A 304 -17.16 6.19 4.36
N GLU A 305 -17.71 5.58 5.41
CA GLU A 305 -18.80 6.17 6.22
C GLU A 305 -18.40 7.52 6.84
N HIS A 306 -17.15 7.65 7.27
CA HIS A 306 -16.60 8.90 7.79
C HIS A 306 -16.57 10.01 6.74
N LEU A 307 -16.01 9.75 5.55
CA LEU A 307 -15.96 10.78 4.51
C LEU A 307 -17.35 11.07 3.92
N GLU A 308 -18.17 10.03 3.77
CA GLU A 308 -19.55 10.14 3.29
C GLU A 308 -20.44 10.96 4.25
N HIS A 309 -20.13 10.95 5.55
CA HIS A 309 -20.80 11.81 6.53
C HIS A 309 -20.58 13.31 6.24
N PHE A 310 -19.36 13.69 5.87
CA PHE A 310 -19.02 15.09 5.55
C PHE A 310 -19.44 15.47 4.14
N HIS A 311 -19.19 14.61 3.15
CA HIS A 311 -19.45 14.88 1.72
C HIS A 311 -20.37 13.82 1.10
N PRO A 312 -21.69 13.81 1.43
CA PRO A 312 -22.62 12.81 0.93
C PRO A 312 -22.69 12.73 -0.60
N GLY A 313 -22.66 11.50 -1.13
CA GLY A 313 -22.75 11.18 -2.55
C GLY A 313 -21.46 11.37 -3.35
N ARG A 314 -20.37 11.82 -2.71
CA ARG A 314 -19.08 12.09 -3.39
C ARG A 314 -18.26 10.82 -3.55
N HIS A 315 -18.27 9.95 -2.54
CA HIS A 315 -17.36 8.82 -2.42
C HIS A 315 -17.97 7.52 -2.94
N ALA A 316 -17.15 6.48 -3.07
CA ALA A 316 -17.63 5.14 -3.43
C ALA A 316 -16.91 4.06 -2.64
N LEU A 317 -17.59 2.94 -2.39
CA LEU A 317 -17.05 1.75 -1.73
C LEU A 317 -17.32 0.52 -2.60
N HIS A 318 -16.26 -0.20 -2.92
CA HIS A 318 -16.27 -1.49 -3.63
C HIS A 318 -15.82 -2.59 -2.69
N MET A 319 -16.76 -3.42 -2.26
CA MET A 319 -16.48 -4.68 -1.56
C MET A 319 -16.12 -5.73 -2.61
N LEU A 320 -15.02 -6.44 -2.41
CA LEU A 320 -14.47 -7.40 -3.39
C LEU A 320 -14.57 -8.83 -2.83
N PRO A 321 -15.62 -9.59 -3.18
CA PRO A 321 -15.78 -10.96 -2.75
C PRO A 321 -14.63 -11.85 -3.23
N GLY A 322 -14.14 -12.74 -2.37
CA GLY A 322 -13.06 -13.67 -2.73
C GLY A 322 -11.66 -13.08 -2.70
N TYR A 323 -11.51 -11.76 -2.52
CA TYR A 323 -10.21 -11.08 -2.46
C TYR A 323 -9.75 -10.84 -1.02
N GLY A 324 -8.45 -10.99 -0.79
CA GLY A 324 -7.76 -10.67 0.45
C GLY A 324 -7.19 -9.25 0.46
N HIS A 325 -5.91 -9.11 0.83
CA HIS A 325 -5.28 -7.81 1.05
C HIS A 325 -4.63 -7.23 -0.22
N LEU A 326 -3.68 -7.97 -0.81
CA LEU A 326 -2.86 -7.51 -1.93
C LEU A 326 -3.10 -8.30 -3.23
N ASP A 327 -3.77 -9.45 -3.15
CA ASP A 327 -4.30 -10.20 -4.29
C ASP A 327 -5.33 -9.40 -5.11
N VAL A 328 -5.83 -8.27 -4.58
CA VAL A 328 -6.56 -7.24 -5.33
C VAL A 328 -5.77 -6.72 -6.54
N PHE A 329 -4.43 -6.63 -6.42
CA PHE A 329 -3.55 -6.17 -7.51
C PHE A 329 -2.75 -7.30 -8.17
N MET A 330 -2.43 -8.36 -7.42
CA MET A 330 -1.56 -9.45 -7.90
C MET A 330 -2.28 -10.79 -8.12
N GLY A 331 -3.61 -10.83 -7.96
CA GLY A 331 -4.40 -12.04 -8.18
C GLY A 331 -4.49 -12.39 -9.66
N LYS A 332 -4.48 -13.69 -9.98
CA LYS A 332 -4.52 -14.20 -11.37
C LYS A 332 -5.80 -13.81 -12.14
N HIS A 333 -6.88 -13.48 -11.42
CA HIS A 333 -8.15 -12.99 -11.98
C HIS A 333 -8.38 -11.48 -11.76
N ALA A 334 -7.46 -10.75 -11.12
CA ALA A 334 -7.64 -9.33 -10.80
C ALA A 334 -7.90 -8.45 -12.03
N SER A 335 -7.33 -8.80 -13.19
CA SER A 335 -7.60 -8.13 -14.47
C SER A 335 -9.02 -8.29 -14.99
N GLN A 336 -9.72 -9.34 -14.59
CA GLN A 336 -11.12 -9.58 -14.96
C GLN A 336 -12.06 -8.95 -13.94
N ASP A 337 -11.74 -9.05 -12.66
CA ASP A 337 -12.70 -8.75 -11.59
C ASP A 337 -12.52 -7.36 -10.97
N VAL A 338 -11.28 -6.86 -10.88
CA VAL A 338 -10.93 -5.64 -10.12
C VAL A 338 -10.54 -4.48 -11.03
N PHE A 339 -9.68 -4.70 -12.01
CA PHE A 339 -9.14 -3.60 -12.83
C PHE A 339 -10.22 -2.88 -13.65
N PRO A 340 -11.27 -3.54 -14.17
CA PRO A 340 -12.38 -2.83 -14.81
C PRO A 340 -13.10 -1.86 -13.86
N LEU A 341 -13.20 -2.19 -12.56
CA LEU A 341 -13.76 -1.29 -11.56
C LEU A 341 -12.85 -0.08 -11.31
N ILE A 342 -11.54 -0.31 -11.23
CA ILE A 342 -10.54 0.76 -11.10
C ILE A 342 -10.65 1.73 -12.27
N LEU A 343 -10.58 1.23 -13.51
CA LEU A 343 -10.66 2.06 -14.71
C LEU A 343 -12.00 2.81 -14.79
N SER A 344 -13.11 2.13 -14.49
CA SER A 344 -14.43 2.77 -14.46
C SER A 344 -14.51 3.93 -13.46
N GLU A 345 -13.81 3.85 -12.33
CA GLU A 345 -13.81 4.92 -11.33
C GLU A 345 -12.85 6.05 -11.68
N LEU A 346 -11.73 5.74 -12.34
CA LEU A 346 -10.80 6.75 -12.88
C LEU A 346 -11.40 7.56 -14.03
N ASP A 347 -12.25 6.95 -14.85
CA ASP A 347 -12.94 7.58 -15.99
C ASP A 347 -14.15 8.43 -15.59
N ARG A 348 -14.64 8.29 -14.35
CA ARG A 348 -15.74 9.13 -13.86
C ARG A 348 -15.26 10.56 -13.66
N PRO A 349 -16.00 11.58 -14.14
CA PRO A 349 -15.70 12.97 -13.86
C PRO A 349 -15.64 13.21 -12.35
N VAL A 350 -14.61 13.91 -11.88
CA VAL A 350 -14.58 14.44 -10.52
C VAL A 350 -15.47 15.67 -10.52
N LEU A 351 -16.63 15.57 -9.86
CA LEU A 351 -17.53 16.70 -9.66
C LEU A 351 -16.93 17.59 -8.55
N HIS A 352 -16.68 18.85 -8.87
CA HIS A 352 -16.22 19.88 -7.94
C HIS A 352 -17.39 20.65 -7.35
#